data_AF-F6H8Y2-F1
#
_entry.id   AF-F6H8Y2-F1
#
_cell.length_a   1.000
_cell.length_b   1.000
_cell.length_c   1.000
_cell.angle_alpha   90.00
_cell.angle_beta   90.00
_cell.angle_gamma   90.00
#
_symmetry.space_group_name_H-M   'P 1'
#
loop_
_entity.id
_entity.type
_entity.pdbx_description
1 polymer ?
#
loop_
_entity_poly.entity_id
_entity_poly.type
_entity_poly.pdbx_seq_one_letter_code
_entity_poly.pdbx_strand_id
1 'polypeptide(L)' 'MSRMLVKSLQAGDAMFERVSHAVYLAARVVVLAGNGPQGRKLAEMALRRVGGFDLTDRVVATAMCRLMFMGNGLLI' A
#
# COMPACT_ATOMS: atom_id res chain seq x y z
N MET A 1 20.20 13.85 13.21
CA MET A 1 19.03 13.86 12.30
C MET A 1 18.19 12.58 12.37
N SER A 2 18.78 11.42 12.66
CA SER A 2 18.09 10.12 12.80
C SER A 2 16.94 10.13 13.83
N ARG A 3 17.07 10.89 14.92
CA ARG A 3 16.04 10.99 15.97
C ARG A 3 14.76 11.74 15.56
N MET A 4 14.84 12.60 14.55
CA MET A 4 13.65 13.28 13.99
C MET A 4 12.90 12.36 13.01
N LEU A 5 13.62 11.58 12.21
CA LEU A 5 13.03 10.57 11.32
C LEU A 5 12.34 9.45 12.10
N VAL A 6 12.96 9.00 13.20
CA VAL A 6 12.36 7.98 14.09
C VAL A 6 11.08 8.48 14.75
N LYS A 7 11.01 9.78 15.09
CA LYS A 7 9.77 10.39 15.60
C LYS A 7 8.71 10.40 14.51
N SER A 8 8.94 11.01 13.36
CA SER A 8 7.93 11.07 12.28
C SER A 8 7.48 9.71 11.71
N LEU A 9 8.19 8.62 12.01
CA LEU A 9 7.84 7.23 11.67
C LEU A 9 7.16 6.47 12.82
N GLN A 10 6.95 7.08 13.99
CA GLN A 10 6.17 6.46 15.07
C GLN A 10 4.68 6.48 14.75
N ALA A 11 3.99 5.41 15.14
CA ALA A 11 2.53 5.36 15.12
C ALA A 11 1.97 6.49 15.99
N GLY A 12 1.10 7.32 15.41
CA GLY A 12 0.60 8.55 16.03
C GLY A 12 1.15 9.85 15.42
N ASP A 13 2.22 9.78 14.61
CA ASP A 13 2.69 10.94 13.84
C ASP A 13 1.85 11.14 12.56
N ALA A 14 1.44 12.39 12.30
CA ALA A 14 0.54 12.72 11.19
C ALA A 14 1.10 12.37 9.81
N MET A 15 2.43 12.33 9.66
CA MET A 15 3.12 11.86 8.45
C MET A 15 2.99 10.34 8.27
N PHE A 16 3.25 9.58 9.33
CA PHE A 16 3.14 8.12 9.30
C PHE A 16 1.70 7.67 9.04
N GLU A 17 0.72 8.28 9.71
CA GLU A 17 -0.71 8.03 9.49
C GLU A 17 -1.12 8.33 8.04
N ARG A 18 -0.67 9.47 7.48
CA ARG A 18 -0.99 9.82 6.08
C ARG A 18 -0.42 8.83 5.07
N VAL A 19 0.83 8.40 5.25
CA VAL A 19 1.49 7.45 4.35
C VAL A 19 0.90 6.06 4.49
N SER A 20 0.71 5.57 5.71
CA SER A 20 0.11 4.25 5.97
C SER A 20 -1.33 4.18 5.46
N HIS A 21 -2.13 5.23 5.64
CA HIS A 21 -3.49 5.29 5.11
C HIS A 21 -3.51 5.30 3.57
N ALA A 22 -2.59 6.01 2.91
CA ALA A 22 -2.47 5.98 1.46
C ALA A 22 -2.08 4.60 0.92
N VAL A 23 -1.14 3.92 1.57
CA VAL A 23 -0.73 2.55 1.23
C VAL A 23 -1.87 1.57 1.46
N TYR A 24 -2.61 1.70 2.57
CA TYR A 24 -3.77 0.86 2.87
C TYR A 24 -4.89 1.03 1.85
N LEU A 25 -5.22 2.26 1.47
CA LEU A 25 -6.19 2.53 0.41
C LEU A 25 -5.74 1.98 -0.92
N ALA A 26 -4.47 2.17 -1.30
CA ALA A 26 -3.92 1.62 -2.53
C ALA A 26 -4.03 0.09 -2.57
N ALA A 27 -3.60 -0.60 -1.50
CA ALA A 27 -3.70 -2.05 -1.39
C ALA A 27 -5.16 -2.53 -1.44
N ARG A 28 -6.09 -1.88 -0.74
CA ARG A 28 -7.51 -2.21 -0.76
C ARG A 28 -8.15 -2.04 -2.13
N VAL A 29 -7.77 -1.00 -2.85
CA VAL A 29 -8.28 -0.79 -4.20
C VAL A 29 -7.77 -1.87 -5.15
N VAL A 30 -6.53 -2.33 -5.02
CA VAL A 30 -6.03 -3.48 -5.80
C VAL A 30 -6.77 -4.78 -5.45
N VAL A 31 -7.06 -4.99 -4.16
CA VAL A 31 -7.82 -6.16 -3.67
C VAL A 31 -9.26 -6.15 -4.21
N LEU A 32 -9.93 -4.99 -4.21
CA LEU A 32 -11.34 -4.85 -4.60
C LEU A 32 -11.55 -4.71 -6.11
N ALA A 33 -10.68 -3.99 -6.81
CA ALA A 33 -10.76 -3.78 -8.26
C ALA A 33 -10.04 -4.88 -9.06
N GLY A 34 -9.33 -5.78 -8.37
CA GLY A 34 -8.49 -6.82 -8.98
C GLY A 34 -7.22 -6.27 -9.65
N ASN A 35 -6.46 -7.16 -10.28
CA ASN A 35 -5.23 -6.85 -11.02
C ASN A 35 -5.50 -6.18 -12.40
N GLY A 36 -6.65 -5.55 -12.58
CA GLY A 36 -6.94 -4.84 -13.81
C GLY A 36 -6.04 -3.59 -13.96
N PRO A 37 -5.82 -3.10 -15.19
CA PRO A 37 -5.14 -1.82 -15.42
C PRO A 37 -5.81 -0.65 -14.65
N GLN A 38 -7.09 -0.79 -14.34
CA GLN A 38 -7.87 0.15 -13.54
C GLN A 38 -7.51 0.11 -12.05
N GLY A 39 -7.27 -1.07 -11.47
CA GLY A 39 -6.82 -1.22 -10.07
C GLY A 39 -5.41 -0.65 -9.87
N ARG A 40 -4.51 -0.88 -10.83
CA ARG A 40 -3.16 -0.30 -10.83
C ARG A 40 -3.20 1.23 -10.90
N LYS A 41 -3.98 1.80 -11.82
CA LYS A 41 -4.08 3.26 -12.00
C LYS A 41 -4.70 3.97 -10.78
N LEU A 42 -5.63 3.32 -10.09
CA LEU A 42 -6.21 3.85 -8.85
C LEU A 42 -5.24 3.76 -7.67
N ALA A 43 -4.47 2.67 -7.55
CA ALA A 43 -3.41 2.53 -6.55
C ALA A 43 -2.31 3.59 -6.76
N GLU A 44 -1.93 3.82 -8.01
CA GLU A 44 -0.98 4.86 -8.42
C GLU A 44 -1.47 6.26 -8.00
N MET A 45 -2.75 6.59 -8.27
CA MET A 45 -3.33 7.86 -7.85
C MET A 45 -3.37 8.04 -6.33
N ALA A 46 -3.62 6.97 -5.57
CA ALA A 46 -3.59 7.00 -4.10
C ALA A 46 -2.17 7.24 -3.55
N LEU A 47 -1.16 6.59 -4.13
CA LEU A 47 0.24 6.73 -3.71
C LEU A 47 0.88 8.04 -4.18
N ARG A 48 0.42 8.58 -5.32
CA ARG A 48 0.87 9.88 -5.83
C ARG A 48 0.58 11.02 -4.85
N ARG A 49 -0.48 10.92 -4.04
CA ARG A 49 -0.80 11.90 -2.98
C ARG A 49 0.24 11.99 -1.86
N VAL A 50 1.04 10.95 -1.69
CA VAL A 50 2.12 10.88 -0.68
C VAL A 50 3.51 10.87 -1.31
N GLY A 51 3.61 11.15 -2.62
CA GLY A 51 4.87 11.08 -3.37
C GLY A 51 5.39 9.65 -3.59
N GLY A 52 4.63 8.63 -3.20
CA GLY A 52 5.01 7.21 -3.25
C GLY A 52 4.74 6.53 -4.59
N PHE A 53 4.70 7.27 -5.70
CA PHE A 53 4.36 6.73 -7.02
C PHE A 53 5.23 5.54 -7.43
N ASP A 54 6.51 5.59 -7.11
CA ASP A 54 7.47 4.50 -7.38
C ASP A 54 7.15 3.19 -6.63
N LEU A 55 6.44 3.30 -5.49
CA LEU A 55 6.01 2.15 -4.69
C LEU A 55 4.79 1.44 -5.26
N THR A 56 4.15 1.97 -6.31
CA THR A 56 2.91 1.40 -6.87
C THR A 56 3.08 -0.06 -7.25
N ASP A 57 4.17 -0.40 -7.94
CA ASP A 57 4.42 -1.77 -8.38
C ASP A 57 4.61 -2.73 -7.18
N ARG A 58 5.33 -2.27 -6.14
CA ARG A 58 5.53 -3.03 -4.90
C ARG A 58 4.24 -3.22 -4.10
N VAL A 59 3.40 -2.20 -4.00
CA VAL A 59 2.11 -2.27 -3.28
C VAL A 59 1.14 -3.21 -4.00
N VAL A 60 1.11 -3.13 -5.34
CA VAL A 60 0.31 -4.00 -6.21
C VAL A 60 0.77 -5.46 -6.09
N ALA A 61 2.08 -5.72 -6.17
CA ALA A 61 2.65 -7.06 -5.99
C ALA A 61 2.40 -7.63 -4.59
N THR A 62 2.54 -6.81 -3.55
CA THR A 62 2.29 -7.24 -2.15
C THR A 62 0.81 -7.53 -1.90
N ALA A 63 -0.09 -6.70 -2.43
CA ALA A 63 -1.53 -6.93 -2.36
C ALA A 63 -1.94 -8.22 -3.08
N MET A 64 -1.30 -8.54 -4.22
CA MET A 64 -1.51 -9.80 -4.92
C MET A 64 -0.93 -11.00 -4.20
N CYS A 65 0.26 -10.91 -3.63
CA CYS A 65 0.79 -11.98 -2.79
C CYS A 65 -0.21 -12.30 -1.68
N ARG A 66 -0.76 -11.28 -0.99
CA ARG A 66 -1.78 -11.47 0.04
C ARG A 66 -3.06 -12.14 -0.49
N LEU A 67 -3.52 -11.78 -1.69
CA LEU A 67 -4.66 -12.42 -2.33
C LEU A 67 -4.37 -13.86 -2.76
N MET A 68 -3.17 -14.14 -3.26
CA MET A 68 -2.75 -15.48 -3.68
C MET A 68 -2.62 -16.42 -2.49
N PHE A 69 -2.19 -15.90 -1.33
CA PHE A 69 -2.21 -16.59 -0.03
C PHE A 69 -3.63 -16.79 0.53
N MET A 70 -4.60 -15.93 0.23
CA MET A 70 -5.99 -16.12 0.67
C MET A 70 -6.84 -16.97 -0.29
N GLY A 71 -6.52 -16.97 -1.58
CA GLY A 71 -7.23 -17.75 -2.61
C GLY A 71 -6.74 -19.19 -2.75
N ASN A 72 -5.51 -19.49 -2.31
CA ASN A 72 -5.06 -20.85 -2.10
C ASN A 72 -5.18 -21.17 -0.62
N GLY A 73 -6.29 -21.80 -0.23
CA GLY A 73 -6.31 -22.62 0.97
C GLY A 73 -5.32 -23.77 0.82
N LEU A 74 -4.05 -23.52 1.11
CA LEU A 74 -3.09 -24.55 1.48
C LEU A 74 -2.96 -24.43 3.01
N LEU A 75 -3.79 -25.14 3.78
CA LEU A 75 -3.45 -26.49 4.25
C LEU A 75 -1.99 -26.57 4.69
N ILE A 76 -1.67 -25.83 5.76
CA ILE A 76 -0.75 -26.29 6.81
C ILE A 76 -1.31 -25.80 8.14
#